data_AF-A0A952AW78-F1
#
_entry.id   AF-A0A952AW78-F1
#
_cell.length_a   1.000
_cell.length_b   1.000
_cell.length_c   1.000
_cell.angle_alpha   90.00
_cell.angle_beta   90.00
_cell.angle_gamma   90.00
#
_symmetry.space_group_name_H-M   'P 1'
#
loop_
_entity.id
_entity.type
_entity.pdbx_description
1 polymer ?
#
loop_
_entity_poly.entity_id
_entity_poly.type
_entity_poly.pdbx_seq_one_letter_code
_entity_poly.pdbx_strand_id
1 'polypeptide(L)'
;MKKSVILSLGLLVFVAVFCGCQTPVKGPSDKQLINTTMTEWKAALEAKDLGRLMALFSDNYVSSSGSSKVAMRESMAGAIERGSLDNIEIKIENAKTTLVGDQATFGPVEITSDKRGTLTIEYTLQREDVKWLIVGSKRKEN
;
A
#
# COMPACT_ATOMS: atom_id res chain seq x y z
N MET A 1 0.29 37.55 -80.14
CA MET A 1 1.23 38.14 -79.15
C MET A 1 1.23 37.21 -77.94
N LYS A 2 2.24 36.33 -77.81
CA LYS A 2 3.47 36.48 -77.01
C LYS A 2 3.26 36.24 -75.49
N LYS A 3 3.96 35.19 -74.99
CA LYS A 3 4.55 35.02 -73.63
C LYS A 3 3.56 34.59 -72.53
N SER A 4 3.81 33.72 -71.55
CA SER A 4 4.94 32.90 -71.04
C SER A 4 4.29 31.92 -70.01
N VAL A 5 4.58 30.62 -69.94
CA VAL A 5 5.72 29.93 -69.29
C VAL A 5 5.84 30.20 -67.77
N ILE A 6 5.47 29.16 -66.98
CA ILE A 6 6.09 28.54 -65.78
C ILE A 6 6.30 29.39 -64.49
N LEU A 7 5.87 28.86 -63.33
CA LEU A 7 6.62 28.67 -62.04
C LEU A 7 5.62 28.38 -60.89
N SER A 8 5.57 27.17 -60.32
CA SER A 8 6.38 26.65 -59.18
C SER A 8 5.79 26.94 -57.79
N LEU A 9 6.04 26.00 -56.86
CA LEU A 9 5.82 26.02 -55.40
C LEU A 9 4.38 25.66 -54.96
N GLY A 10 4.07 24.51 -54.34
CA GLY A 10 4.84 23.67 -53.43
C GLY A 10 4.26 23.79 -52.03
N LEU A 11 3.31 22.92 -51.65
CA LEU A 11 3.06 22.60 -50.24
C LEU A 11 2.35 21.24 -50.09
N LEU A 12 3.17 20.21 -49.90
CA LEU A 12 2.80 18.93 -49.29
C LEU A 12 2.32 19.21 -47.85
N VAL A 13 1.00 19.20 -47.62
CA VAL A 13 0.47 19.13 -46.26
C VAL A 13 0.43 17.67 -45.86
N PHE A 14 1.46 17.28 -45.10
CA PHE A 14 1.56 16.02 -44.36
C PHE A 14 0.31 15.84 -43.49
N VAL A 15 -0.54 14.86 -43.82
CA VAL A 15 -1.55 14.35 -42.90
C VAL A 15 -0.83 13.54 -41.84
N ALA A 16 -0.44 14.20 -40.74
CA ALA A 16 0.02 13.53 -39.54
C ALA A 16 -1.20 12.82 -38.90
N VAL A 17 -1.39 11.56 -39.25
CA VAL A 17 -2.19 10.63 -38.46
C VAL A 17 -1.44 10.46 -37.13
N PHE A 18 -1.73 11.33 -36.17
CA PHE A 18 -1.46 11.03 -34.79
C PHE A 18 -2.41 9.89 -34.42
N CYS A 19 -1.93 8.66 -34.56
CA CYS A 19 -2.35 7.58 -33.68
C CYS A 19 -2.14 8.09 -32.25
N GLY A 20 -3.19 8.64 -31.66
CA GLY A 20 -3.28 8.82 -30.23
C GLY A 20 -3.23 7.43 -29.62
N CYS A 21 -2.02 6.93 -29.37
CA CYS A 21 -1.79 5.91 -28.37
C CYS A 21 -2.41 6.48 -27.09
N GLN A 22 -3.61 6.00 -26.75
CA GLN A 22 -4.11 6.05 -25.40
C GLN A 22 -3.03 5.39 -24.54
N THR A 23 -2.16 6.19 -23.93
CA THR A 23 -1.39 5.73 -22.80
C THR A 23 -2.43 5.34 -21.76
N PRO A 24 -2.53 4.06 -21.36
CA PRO A 24 -3.37 3.74 -20.23
C PRO A 24 -2.80 4.54 -19.07
N VAL A 25 -3.62 5.39 -18.45
CA VAL A 25 -3.33 5.93 -17.13
C VAL A 25 -3.28 4.72 -16.22
N LYS A 26 -2.11 4.09 -16.13
CA LYS A 26 -1.87 2.93 -15.27
C LYS A 26 -1.98 3.48 -13.85
N GLY A 27 -3.03 3.08 -13.15
CA GLY A 27 -3.14 3.31 -11.72
C GLY A 27 -1.90 2.78 -10.98
N PRO A 28 -1.78 3.10 -9.68
CA PRO A 28 -0.67 2.60 -8.87
C PRO A 28 -0.58 1.07 -8.95
N SER A 29 0.64 0.56 -9.00
CA SER A 29 0.90 -0.87 -8.94
C SER A 29 0.49 -1.46 -7.59
N ASP A 30 0.23 -2.76 -7.53
CA ASP A 30 -0.09 -3.46 -6.28
C ASP A 30 0.97 -3.23 -5.20
N LYS A 31 2.26 -3.27 -5.55
CA LYS A 31 3.34 -2.98 -4.60
C LYS A 31 3.27 -1.56 -4.05
N GLN A 32 2.91 -0.58 -4.88
CA GLN A 32 2.71 0.80 -4.41
C GLN A 32 1.51 0.89 -3.48
N LEU A 33 0.39 0.25 -3.82
CA LEU A 33 -0.80 0.21 -2.97
C LEU A 33 -0.54 -0.48 -1.62
N ILE A 34 0.15 -1.62 -1.61
CA ILE A 34 0.54 -2.33 -0.39
C ILE A 34 1.44 -1.44 0.48
N ASN A 35 2.46 -0.79 -0.11
CA ASN A 35 3.32 0.14 0.62
C ASN A 35 2.54 1.31 1.20
N THR A 36 1.57 1.85 0.46
CA THR A 36 0.65 2.88 0.95
C THR A 36 -0.16 2.37 2.15
N THR A 37 -0.82 1.21 2.04
CA THR A 37 -1.57 0.58 3.15
C THR A 37 -0.69 0.44 4.40
N MET A 38 0.54 -0.06 4.25
CA MET A 38 1.42 -0.31 5.40
C MET A 38 2.03 0.97 5.99
N THR A 39 2.20 2.01 5.18
CA THR A 39 2.59 3.35 5.66
C THR A 39 1.44 4.01 6.41
N GLU A 40 0.21 3.89 5.91
CA GLU A 40 -0.99 4.36 6.61
C GLU A 40 -1.22 3.60 7.92
N TRP A 41 -0.94 2.30 7.93
CA TRP A 41 -0.97 1.47 9.15
C TRP A 41 0.01 1.98 10.20
N LYS A 42 1.27 2.24 9.80
CA LYS A 42 2.30 2.81 10.66
C LYS A 42 1.84 4.16 11.24
N ALA A 43 1.41 5.07 10.36
CA ALA A 43 0.95 6.40 10.77
C ALA A 43 -0.27 6.36 11.70
N ALA A 44 -1.23 5.47 11.45
CA ALA A 44 -2.41 5.29 12.30
C ALA A 44 -2.03 4.74 13.68
N LEU A 45 -1.06 3.81 13.74
CA LEU A 45 -0.59 3.24 15.01
C LEU A 45 0.18 4.27 15.83
N GLU A 46 1.08 5.03 15.20
CA GLU A 46 1.83 6.13 15.84
C GLU A 46 0.89 7.24 16.34
N ALA A 47 -0.13 7.58 15.56
CA ALA A 47 -1.16 8.54 15.95
C ALA A 47 -2.18 7.99 16.97
N LYS A 48 -2.12 6.69 17.30
CA LYS A 48 -3.08 5.98 18.15
C LYS A 48 -4.53 6.15 17.64
N ASP A 49 -4.70 6.26 16.33
CA ASP A 49 -6.00 6.41 15.70
C ASP A 49 -6.59 5.04 15.40
N LEU A 50 -7.36 4.51 16.36
CA LEU A 50 -7.99 3.20 16.25
C LEU A 50 -8.96 3.10 15.07
N GLY A 51 -9.62 4.20 14.70
CA GLY A 51 -10.55 4.23 13.57
C GLY A 51 -9.81 4.00 12.25
N ARG A 52 -8.78 4.81 12.00
CA ARG A 52 -7.92 4.69 10.82
C ARG A 52 -7.20 3.35 10.80
N LEU A 53 -6.71 2.88 11.95
CA LEU A 53 -6.00 1.61 12.04
C LEU A 53 -6.91 0.45 11.63
N MET A 54 -8.12 0.37 12.17
CA MET A 54 -9.04 -0.75 11.90
C MET A 54 -9.66 -0.72 10.50
N ALA A 55 -9.66 0.43 9.82
CA ALA A 55 -10.10 0.54 8.42
C ALA A 55 -9.15 -0.18 7.44
N LEU A 56 -7.90 -0.45 7.85
CA LEU A 56 -6.89 -1.14 7.04
C LEU A 56 -6.94 -2.66 7.18
N PHE A 57 -7.76 -3.18 8.09
CA PHE A 57 -7.94 -4.61 8.32
C PHE A 57 -9.19 -5.10 7.59
N SER A 58 -9.09 -6.27 6.96
CA SER A 58 -10.24 -6.98 6.38
C SER A 58 -11.17 -7.48 7.48
N ASP A 59 -12.48 -7.54 7.22
CA ASP A 59 -13.44 -8.17 8.13
C ASP A 59 -13.18 -9.68 8.32
N ASN A 60 -12.46 -10.31 7.39
CA ASN A 60 -12.01 -11.70 7.47
C ASN A 60 -10.65 -11.85 8.19
N TYR A 61 -10.12 -10.79 8.82
CA TYR A 61 -8.82 -10.86 9.47
C TYR A 61 -8.77 -11.93 10.57
N VAL A 62 -7.70 -12.74 10.53
CA VAL A 62 -7.36 -13.71 11.56
C VAL A 62 -5.84 -13.71 11.80
N SER A 63 -5.42 -13.53 13.05
CA SER A 63 -4.00 -13.64 13.44
C SER A 63 -3.52 -15.10 13.39
N SER A 64 -2.21 -15.33 13.42
CA SER A 64 -1.66 -16.69 13.52
C SER A 64 -2.08 -17.44 14.81
N SER A 65 -2.55 -16.72 15.84
CA SER A 65 -3.09 -17.29 17.07
C SER A 65 -4.61 -17.46 17.05
N GLY A 66 -5.27 -17.20 15.91
CA GLY A 66 -6.72 -17.31 15.74
C GLY A 66 -7.52 -16.09 16.21
N SER A 67 -6.88 -14.95 16.48
CA SER A 67 -7.57 -13.75 16.96
C SER A 67 -8.21 -12.98 15.80
N SER A 68 -9.47 -12.58 15.96
CA SER A 68 -10.25 -11.86 14.93
C SER A 68 -9.98 -10.35 14.89
N LYS A 69 -10.57 -9.65 13.91
CA LYS A 69 -10.51 -8.17 13.81
C LYS A 69 -11.08 -7.49 15.06
N VAL A 70 -12.15 -8.05 15.63
CA VAL A 70 -12.78 -7.53 16.86
C VAL A 70 -11.81 -7.63 18.03
N ALA A 71 -11.19 -8.80 18.23
CA ALA A 71 -10.20 -9.00 19.28
C ALA A 71 -8.97 -8.09 19.08
N MET A 72 -8.53 -7.89 17.83
CA MET A 72 -7.46 -6.94 17.51
C MET A 72 -7.85 -5.51 17.89
N ARG A 73 -9.06 -5.06 17.56
CA ARG A 73 -9.57 -3.74 17.93
C ARG A 73 -9.56 -3.53 19.45
N GLU A 74 -10.08 -4.49 20.20
CA GLU A 74 -10.12 -4.44 21.67
C GLU A 74 -8.71 -4.42 22.27
N SER A 75 -7.80 -5.26 21.75
CA SER A 75 -6.41 -5.29 22.18
C SER A 75 -5.72 -3.94 21.93
N MET A 76 -5.95 -3.31 20.77
CA MET A 76 -5.38 -2.00 20.44
C MET A 76 -5.98 -0.88 21.28
N ALA A 77 -7.30 -0.89 21.50
CA ALA A 77 -7.96 0.06 22.39
C ALA A 77 -7.36 0.00 23.81
N GLY A 78 -7.26 -1.21 24.38
CA GLY A 78 -6.64 -1.39 25.69
C GLY A 78 -5.15 -1.04 25.72
N ALA A 79 -4.41 -1.24 24.62
CA ALA A 79 -3.02 -0.82 24.52
C ALA A 79 -2.88 0.71 24.52
N ILE A 80 -3.79 1.42 23.85
CA ILE A 80 -3.85 2.89 23.85
C ILE A 80 -4.20 3.40 25.25
N GLU A 81 -5.27 2.89 25.86
CA GLU A 81 -5.74 3.32 27.19
C GLU A 81 -4.68 3.14 28.28
N ARG A 82 -3.88 2.07 28.19
CA ARG A 82 -2.79 1.80 29.15
C ARG A 82 -1.47 2.51 28.81
N GLY A 83 -1.42 3.35 27.76
CA GLY A 83 -0.18 3.97 27.30
C GLY A 83 0.89 2.96 26.84
N SER A 84 0.47 1.76 26.43
CA SER A 84 1.41 0.72 25.96
C SER A 84 2.00 1.02 24.58
N LEU A 85 1.38 1.96 23.84
CA LEU A 85 1.85 2.45 22.55
C LEU A 85 2.58 3.80 22.68
N ASP A 86 2.90 4.24 23.90
CA ASP A 86 3.68 5.46 24.12
C ASP A 86 5.15 5.21 23.75
N ASN A 87 5.74 6.15 23.01
CA ASN A 87 7.15 6.12 22.59
C ASN A 87 7.53 4.82 21.86
N ILE A 88 6.62 4.29 21.04
CA ILE A 88 6.96 3.18 20.15
C ILE A 88 7.72 3.69 18.93
N GLU A 89 8.71 2.91 18.50
CA GLU A 89 9.38 3.10 17.21
C GLU A 89 8.94 1.98 16.27
N ILE A 90 8.41 2.34 15.10
CA ILE A 90 8.00 1.37 14.08
C ILE A 90 8.95 1.45 12.90
N LYS A 91 9.56 0.33 12.51
CA LYS A 91 10.41 0.23 11.31
C LYS A 91 9.78 -0.67 10.27
N ILE A 92 9.55 -0.10 9.09
CA ILE A 92 9.03 -0.81 7.90
C ILE A 92 10.03 -0.76 6.74
N GLU A 93 11.14 -0.04 6.90
CA GLU A 93 12.10 0.25 5.84
C GLU A 93 12.87 -1.01 5.40
N ASN A 94 12.99 -1.98 6.31
CA ASN A 94 13.57 -3.30 6.04
C ASN A 94 12.53 -4.33 5.56
N ALA A 95 11.25 -3.96 5.51
CA ALA A 95 10.19 -4.88 5.11
C ALA A 95 10.29 -5.18 3.61
N LYS A 96 10.05 -6.45 3.27
CA LYS A 96 9.95 -6.92 1.90
C LYS A 96 8.50 -7.27 1.60
N THR A 97 8.09 -6.98 0.37
CA THR A 97 6.78 -7.40 -0.15
C THR A 97 6.96 -8.60 -1.07
N THR A 98 6.28 -9.71 -0.77
CA THR A 98 6.15 -10.86 -1.67
C THR A 98 4.71 -10.95 -2.14
N LEU A 99 4.48 -10.85 -3.44
CA LEU A 99 3.15 -10.84 -4.07
C LEU A 99 2.93 -12.14 -4.83
N VAL A 100 1.80 -12.81 -4.59
CA VAL A 100 1.36 -14.02 -5.28
C VAL A 100 -0.13 -13.89 -5.62
N GLY A 101 -0.41 -13.50 -6.87
CA GLY A 101 -1.78 -13.21 -7.32
C GLY A 101 -2.39 -12.07 -6.50
N ASP A 102 -3.44 -12.38 -5.76
CA ASP A 102 -4.24 -11.41 -5.02
C ASP A 102 -3.87 -11.39 -3.53
N GLN A 103 -2.83 -12.11 -3.14
CA GLN A 103 -2.31 -12.15 -1.78
C GLN A 103 -0.86 -11.62 -1.74
N ALA A 104 -0.52 -10.93 -0.67
CA ALA A 104 0.84 -10.46 -0.42
C ALA A 104 1.26 -10.73 1.02
N THR A 105 2.56 -10.88 1.25
CA THR A 105 3.17 -10.77 2.58
C THR A 105 4.01 -9.51 2.64
N PHE A 106 3.98 -8.85 3.80
CA PHE A 106 4.76 -7.65 4.09
C PHE A 106 5.48 -7.81 5.43
N GLY A 107 6.80 -7.84 5.39
CA GLY A 107 7.61 -7.91 6.60
C GLY A 107 9.08 -8.23 6.31
N PRO A 108 9.94 -8.24 7.35
CA PRO A 108 9.61 -7.99 8.75
C PRO A 108 9.27 -6.52 9.04
N VAL A 109 8.28 -6.30 9.91
CA VAL A 109 7.99 -5.02 10.55
C VAL A 109 8.44 -5.10 11.99
N GLU A 110 9.25 -4.14 12.44
CA GLU A 110 9.75 -4.09 13.81
C GLU A 110 9.02 -3.00 14.59
N ILE A 111 8.56 -3.34 15.80
CA ILE A 111 7.91 -2.41 16.72
C ILE A 111 8.69 -2.47 18.02
N THR A 112 9.40 -1.41 18.35
CA THR A 112 10.21 -1.31 19.57
C THR A 112 9.50 -0.43 20.58
N SER A 113 9.47 -0.88 21.83
CA SER A 113 9.03 -0.09 22.97
C SER A 113 10.08 -0.17 24.07
N ASP A 114 10.38 0.96 24.71
CA ASP A 114 11.32 1.04 25.83
C ASP A 114 11.00 0.03 26.95
N LYS A 115 9.72 -0.30 27.14
CA LYS A 115 9.25 -1.18 28.24
C LYS A 115 9.12 -2.64 27.85
N ARG A 116 9.01 -2.95 26.55
CA ARG A 116 8.63 -4.30 26.07
C ARG A 116 9.64 -4.90 25.09
N GLY A 117 10.68 -4.16 24.73
CA GLY A 117 11.65 -4.58 23.71
C GLY A 117 11.08 -4.50 22.30
N THR A 118 11.72 -5.22 21.38
CA THR A 118 11.34 -5.25 19.96
C THR A 118 10.48 -6.47 19.65
N LEU A 119 9.36 -6.20 18.99
CA LEU A 119 8.47 -7.19 18.40
C LEU A 119 8.64 -7.16 16.88
N THR A 120 8.82 -8.33 16.26
CA THR A 120 8.88 -8.47 14.81
C THR A 120 7.63 -9.17 14.29
N ILE A 121 6.94 -8.54 13.34
CA ILE A 121 5.67 -9.02 12.76
C ILE A 121 5.82 -9.14 11.24
N GLU A 122 5.19 -10.15 10.67
CA GLU A 122 4.91 -10.25 9.24
C GLU A 122 3.40 -10.18 9.04
N TYR A 123 2.96 -9.33 8.11
CA TYR A 123 1.56 -9.17 7.75
C TYR A 123 1.24 -9.92 6.47
N THR A 124 0.03 -10.45 6.40
CA THR A 124 -0.57 -10.96 5.18
C THR A 124 -1.65 -9.98 4.73
N LEU A 125 -1.58 -9.58 3.47
CA LEU A 125 -2.55 -8.71 2.83
C LEU A 125 -3.26 -9.45 1.72
N GLN A 126 -4.52 -9.11 1.50
CA GLN A 126 -5.35 -9.61 0.42
C GLN A 126 -5.93 -8.43 -0.34
N ARG A 127 -5.99 -8.55 -1.67
CA ARG A 127 -6.73 -7.60 -2.51
C ARG A 127 -8.21 -7.86 -2.35
N GLU A 128 -8.93 -6.82 -1.92
CA GLU A 128 -10.38 -6.76 -1.83
C GLU A 128 -10.83 -5.55 -2.65
N ASP A 129 -11.45 -5.82 -3.81
CA ASP A 129 -11.74 -4.86 -4.86
C ASP A 129 -10.48 -4.08 -5.32
N VAL A 130 -10.46 -2.76 -5.07
CA VAL A 130 -9.37 -1.85 -5.45
C VAL A 130 -8.41 -1.57 -4.29
N LYS A 131 -8.57 -2.26 -3.15
CA LYS A 131 -7.80 -2.03 -1.92
C LYS A 131 -7.02 -3.27 -1.52
N TRP A 132 -5.90 -3.05 -0.86
CA TRP A 132 -5.15 -4.09 -0.17
C TRP A 132 -5.39 -3.97 1.33
N LEU A 133 -5.97 -5.00 1.95
CA LEU A 133 -6.31 -5.02 3.36
C LEU A 133 -5.52 -6.09 4.10
N ILE A 134 -5.22 -5.82 5.37
CA ILE A 134 -4.54 -6.77 6.27
C ILE A 134 -5.54 -7.88 6.64
N VAL A 135 -5.25 -9.11 6.24
CA VAL A 135 -6.05 -10.31 6.54
C VAL A 135 -5.38 -11.21 7.57
N GLY A 136 -4.08 -11.02 7.83
CA GLY A 136 -3.37 -11.82 8.81
C GLY A 136 -2.14 -11.12 9.35
N SER A 137 -1.70 -11.60 10.51
CA SER A 137 -0.44 -11.18 11.13
C SER A 137 0.17 -12.33 11.90
N LYS A 138 1.48 -12.48 11.79
CA LYS A 138 2.26 -13.51 12.48
C LYS A 138 3.46 -12.86 13.17
N ARG A 139 3.66 -13.18 14.44
CA ARG A 139 4.92 -12.84 15.13
C ARG A 139 6.04 -13.71 14.58
N LYS A 140 7.17 -13.12 14.20
CA LYS A 140 8.39 -13.89 13.96
C LYS A 140 9.01 -14.21 15.31
N GLU A 141 9.12 -15.51 15.60
CA GLU A 141 9.96 -15.99 16.68
C GLU A 141 11.41 -15.90 16.19
N ASN A 142 12.27 -15.31 17.01
CA ASN A 142 13.71 -15.23 16.78
C ASN A 142 14.39 -16.47 17.34
#